data_AF-H0UL65-F1
#
_entry.id   AF-H0UL65-F1
#
_cell.length_a   1.000
_cell.length_b   1.000
_cell.length_c   1.000
_cell.angle_alpha   90.00
_cell.angle_beta   90.00
_cell.angle_gamma   90.00
#
_symmetry.space_group_name_H-M   'P 1'
#
loop_
_entity.id
_entity.type
_entity.pdbx_description
1 polymer ?
#
loop_
_entity_poly.entity_id
_entity_poly.type
_entity_poly.pdbx_seq_one_letter_code
_entity_poly.pdbx_strand_id
1 'polypeptide(L)'
;MKVDFVKVNPAGNVTIFVTSFVPVELQPAVAKELMSSDHVGGEQVGFVSGRRLRMAGGEFCGNTTRSLAALWAFAEGTTGPAQYTVDVSGVTSPIQVTVQAEGMPGVFRADVLMPQPLGQDEVSLEGYAAFRVDFGGIVHYVVEGAPDEKVISAARTQMGYGRWDAFGVMFLQGDRLDPYVEVNGVSGMWENSCASGSSAVACLLQSRTPKGRASLRQPGGTLSVSWDGRGVLLSGPVAIVARGEAFLSELSWEEAG
;
A
#
# COMPACT_ATOMS: atom_id res chain seq x y z
N MET A 1 7.69 -24.56 9.92
CA MET A 1 6.42 -24.53 9.14
C MET A 1 6.71 -24.41 7.64
N LYS A 2 5.82 -24.89 6.74
CA LYS A 2 5.90 -24.66 5.28
C LYS A 2 4.74 -23.77 4.82
N VAL A 3 4.99 -22.79 3.95
CA VAL A 3 3.94 -21.94 3.34
C VAL A 3 4.11 -21.80 1.84
N ASP A 4 3.00 -21.73 1.10
CA ASP A 4 2.97 -21.40 -0.32
C ASP A 4 2.88 -19.88 -0.48
N PHE A 5 3.67 -19.31 -1.39
CA PHE A 5 3.69 -17.87 -1.61
C PHE A 5 3.73 -17.46 -3.09
N VAL A 6 3.28 -16.22 -3.32
CA VAL A 6 3.50 -15.47 -4.56
C VAL A 6 4.10 -14.12 -4.23
N LYS A 7 5.22 -13.78 -4.86
CA LYS A 7 5.87 -12.47 -4.75
C LYS A 7 5.43 -11.58 -5.90
N VAL A 8 5.00 -10.36 -5.59
CA VAL A 8 4.51 -9.38 -6.55
C VAL A 8 5.19 -8.03 -6.33
N ASN A 9 5.30 -7.23 -7.38
CA ASN A 9 5.93 -5.92 -7.35
C ASN A 9 4.97 -4.84 -7.88
N PRO A 10 4.19 -4.18 -7.00
CA PRO A 10 3.40 -3.01 -7.30
C PRO A 10 4.24 -1.73 -7.25
N ALA A 11 4.91 -1.41 -8.35
CA ALA A 11 5.70 -0.17 -8.51
C ALA A 11 6.75 0.03 -7.40
N GLY A 12 7.41 -1.05 -6.99
CA GLY A 12 8.50 -1.08 -6.01
C GLY A 12 8.10 -1.46 -4.59
N ASN A 13 6.81 -1.40 -4.24
CA ASN A 13 6.33 -1.81 -2.91
C ASN A 13 6.12 -3.32 -2.84
N VAL A 14 7.22 -4.08 -2.89
CA VAL A 14 7.21 -5.54 -3.07
C VAL A 14 6.35 -6.23 -2.00
N THR A 15 5.35 -6.98 -2.43
CA THR A 15 4.41 -7.69 -1.56
C THR A 15 4.56 -9.19 -1.71
N ILE A 16 4.44 -9.92 -0.62
CA ILE A 16 4.40 -11.38 -0.57
C ILE A 16 2.97 -11.80 -0.21
N PHE A 17 2.29 -12.51 -1.11
CA PHE A 17 1.03 -13.17 -0.80
C PHE A 17 1.31 -14.57 -0.28
N VAL A 18 0.81 -14.88 0.92
CA VAL A 18 0.75 -16.24 1.44
C VAL A 18 -0.57 -16.86 0.99
N THR A 19 -0.50 -17.92 0.19
CA THR A 19 -1.66 -18.56 -0.45
C THR A 19 -2.06 -19.88 0.21
N SER A 20 -1.17 -20.46 1.03
CA SER A 20 -1.51 -21.57 1.94
C SER A 20 -2.22 -21.05 3.19
N PHE A 21 -3.02 -21.89 3.84
CA PHE A 21 -3.64 -21.53 5.11
C PHE A 21 -2.61 -21.31 6.22
N VAL A 22 -2.75 -20.22 6.98
CA VAL A 22 -1.97 -19.90 8.18
C VAL A 22 -2.93 -19.41 9.27
N PRO A 23 -2.96 -20.02 10.47
CA PRO A 23 -3.74 -19.54 11.60
C PRO A 23 -3.44 -18.08 11.92
N VAL A 24 -4.47 -17.30 12.26
CA VAL A 24 -4.40 -15.84 12.43
C VAL A 24 -3.32 -15.42 13.41
N GLU A 25 -3.24 -16.12 14.52
CA GLU A 25 -2.29 -15.96 15.60
C GLU A 25 -0.83 -16.14 15.17
N LEU A 26 -0.57 -16.92 14.11
CA LEU A 26 0.78 -17.16 13.57
C LEU A 26 1.15 -16.19 12.44
N GLN A 27 0.16 -15.49 11.85
CA GLN A 27 0.37 -14.60 10.70
C GLN A 27 1.43 -13.51 10.95
N PRO A 28 1.48 -12.82 12.11
CA PRO A 28 2.51 -11.81 12.35
C PRO A 28 3.94 -12.39 12.35
N ALA A 29 4.14 -13.56 12.96
CA ALA A 29 5.44 -14.22 12.99
C ALA A 29 5.85 -14.70 11.60
N VAL A 30 4.93 -15.33 10.86
CA VAL A 30 5.13 -15.73 9.45
C VAL A 30 5.50 -14.53 8.59
N ALA A 31 4.77 -13.41 8.72
CA ALA A 31 5.02 -12.22 7.94
C ALA A 31 6.41 -11.63 8.23
N LYS A 32 6.79 -11.55 9.50
CA LYS A 32 8.11 -11.06 9.92
C LYS A 32 9.25 -11.89 9.32
N GLU A 33 9.16 -13.22 9.39
CA GLU A 33 10.19 -14.11 8.83
C GLU A 33 10.28 -13.99 7.31
N LEU A 34 9.14 -13.97 6.59
CA LEU A 34 9.09 -13.84 5.13
C LEU A 34 9.64 -12.51 4.61
N MET A 35 9.42 -11.41 5.33
CA MET A 35 9.91 -10.08 4.94
C MET A 35 11.41 -9.90 5.13
N SER A 36 12.06 -10.75 5.94
CA SER A 36 13.51 -10.70 6.14
C SER A 36 14.28 -10.79 4.82
N SER A 37 15.37 -10.04 4.71
CA SER A 37 16.27 -10.08 3.55
C SER A 37 16.95 -11.44 3.37
N ASP A 38 17.07 -12.21 4.45
CA ASP A 38 17.62 -13.56 4.43
C ASP A 38 16.58 -14.63 4.04
N HIS A 39 15.34 -14.21 3.77
CA HIS A 39 14.23 -15.08 3.36
C HIS A 39 13.68 -14.67 1.98
N VAL A 40 12.37 -14.78 1.74
CA VAL A 40 11.74 -14.37 0.47
C VAL A 40 12.00 -12.88 0.18
N GLY A 41 12.00 -12.04 1.21
CA GLY A 41 12.29 -10.62 1.15
C GLY A 41 11.20 -9.78 0.48
N GLY A 42 10.74 -8.73 1.16
CA GLY A 42 9.69 -7.84 0.67
C GLY A 42 9.35 -6.77 1.70
N GLU A 43 8.42 -5.88 1.34
CA GLU A 43 7.98 -4.78 2.20
C GLU A 43 6.68 -5.09 2.93
N GLN A 44 5.83 -5.95 2.34
CA GLN A 44 4.50 -6.27 2.90
C GLN A 44 4.17 -7.74 2.72
N VAL A 45 3.32 -8.26 3.61
CA VAL A 45 2.75 -9.61 3.53
C VAL A 45 1.23 -9.55 3.64
N GLY A 46 0.55 -10.25 2.72
CA GLY A 46 -0.90 -10.44 2.73
C GLY A 46 -1.26 -11.93 2.74
N PHE A 47 -2.18 -12.32 3.61
CA PHE A 47 -2.70 -13.68 3.69
C PHE A 47 -3.99 -13.79 2.88
N VAL A 48 -3.99 -14.69 1.89
CA VAL A 48 -5.06 -14.83 0.91
C VAL A 48 -5.91 -16.06 1.23
N SER A 49 -7.23 -15.88 1.32
CA SER A 49 -8.21 -16.95 1.50
C SER A 49 -9.40 -16.72 0.58
N GLY A 50 -9.40 -17.39 -0.58
CA GLY A 50 -10.41 -17.16 -1.62
C GLY A 50 -10.35 -15.72 -2.13
N ARG A 51 -11.42 -14.95 -1.92
CA ARG A 51 -11.50 -13.52 -2.29
C ARG A 51 -11.05 -12.57 -1.20
N ARG A 52 -10.75 -13.11 0.00
CA ARG A 52 -10.37 -12.34 1.17
C ARG A 52 -8.87 -12.17 1.25
N LEU A 53 -8.45 -10.93 1.44
CA LEU A 53 -7.10 -10.50 1.72
C LEU A 53 -7.03 -9.97 3.15
N ARG A 54 -6.14 -10.54 3.96
CA ARG A 54 -5.80 -9.99 5.27
C ARG A 54 -4.37 -9.48 5.25
N MET A 55 -4.20 -8.19 5.45
CA MET A 55 -2.87 -7.62 5.69
C MET A 55 -2.35 -8.08 7.05
N ALA A 56 -1.04 -8.26 7.17
CA ALA A 56 -0.42 -8.65 8.45
C ALA A 56 -0.72 -7.64 9.58
N GLY A 57 -0.81 -6.34 9.27
CA GLY A 57 -1.19 -5.28 10.21
C GLY A 57 -2.71 -5.06 10.34
N GLY A 58 -3.54 -5.79 9.58
CA GLY A 58 -4.99 -5.65 9.58
C GLY A 58 -5.52 -4.39 8.86
N GLU A 59 -4.65 -3.60 8.26
CA GLU A 59 -4.94 -2.37 7.54
C GLU A 59 -5.45 -2.62 6.12
N PHE A 60 -5.86 -1.53 5.45
CA PHE A 60 -6.08 -1.51 4.01
C PHE A 60 -4.80 -1.05 3.30
N CYS A 61 -4.39 -1.78 2.26
CA CYS A 61 -3.30 -1.36 1.37
C CYS A 61 -3.74 -1.38 -0.10
N GLY A 62 -3.71 -0.21 -0.75
CA GLY A 62 -4.06 -0.08 -2.18
C GLY A 62 -3.12 -0.85 -3.10
N ASN A 63 -1.81 -0.86 -2.81
CA ASN A 63 -0.81 -1.61 -3.58
C ASN A 63 -1.04 -3.13 -3.49
N THR A 64 -1.33 -3.63 -2.30
CA THR A 64 -1.60 -5.06 -2.12
C THR A 64 -2.95 -5.46 -2.70
N THR A 65 -3.99 -4.63 -2.52
CA THR A 65 -5.33 -4.87 -3.09
C THR A 65 -5.27 -4.98 -4.62
N ARG A 66 -4.63 -4.02 -5.29
CA ARG A 66 -4.49 -4.06 -6.77
C ARG A 66 -3.61 -5.22 -7.24
N SER A 67 -2.64 -5.63 -6.43
CA SER A 67 -1.78 -6.77 -6.76
C SER A 67 -2.49 -8.11 -6.68
N LEU A 68 -3.43 -8.29 -5.75
CA LEU A 68 -4.20 -9.54 -5.67
C LEU A 68 -5.12 -9.71 -6.89
N ALA A 69 -5.75 -8.62 -7.33
CA ALA A 69 -6.53 -8.63 -8.58
C ALA A 69 -5.66 -8.97 -9.80
N ALA A 70 -4.45 -8.40 -9.88
CA ALA A 70 -3.49 -8.75 -10.94
C ALA A 70 -3.05 -10.22 -10.89
N LEU A 71 -2.91 -10.79 -9.69
CA LEU A 71 -2.61 -12.21 -9.51
C LEU A 71 -3.76 -13.10 -10.01
N TRP A 72 -5.02 -12.74 -9.73
CA TRP A 72 -6.16 -13.48 -10.29
C TRP A 72 -6.22 -13.37 -11.81
N ALA A 73 -6.02 -12.18 -12.37
CA ALA A 73 -5.94 -11.98 -13.81
C ALA A 73 -4.83 -12.82 -14.45
N PHE A 74 -3.68 -12.92 -13.79
CA PHE A 74 -2.59 -13.80 -14.22
C PHE A 74 -2.97 -15.27 -14.21
N ALA A 75 -3.60 -15.74 -13.12
CA ALA A 75 -4.03 -17.13 -12.98
C ALA A 75 -5.12 -17.53 -14.01
N GLU A 76 -5.99 -16.59 -14.36
CA GLU A 76 -7.07 -16.77 -15.35
C GLU A 76 -6.59 -16.64 -16.81
N GLY A 77 -5.35 -16.16 -17.04
CA GLY A 77 -4.86 -15.89 -18.38
C GLY A 77 -5.55 -14.70 -19.06
N THR A 78 -6.01 -13.73 -18.27
CA THR A 78 -6.74 -12.54 -18.73
C THR A 78 -5.87 -11.70 -19.67
N THR A 79 -6.37 -11.48 -20.89
CA THR A 79 -5.68 -10.69 -21.93
C THR A 79 -6.28 -9.29 -22.14
N GLY A 80 -7.57 -9.12 -21.87
CA GLY A 80 -8.28 -7.84 -21.99
C GLY A 80 -8.57 -7.19 -20.62
N PRO A 81 -9.18 -6.00 -20.60
CA PRO A 81 -9.63 -5.37 -19.36
C PRO A 81 -10.65 -6.27 -18.63
N ALA A 82 -10.42 -6.51 -17.34
CA ALA A 82 -11.31 -7.29 -16.49
C ALA A 82 -11.48 -6.61 -15.12
N GLN A 83 -12.63 -6.84 -14.48
CA GLN A 83 -12.93 -6.31 -13.15
C GLN A 83 -12.91 -7.41 -12.11
N TYR A 84 -12.23 -7.13 -11.00
CA TYR A 84 -12.13 -7.99 -9.84
C TYR A 84 -12.68 -7.26 -8.62
N THR A 85 -13.09 -8.02 -7.61
CA THR A 85 -13.57 -7.46 -6.34
C THR A 85 -12.87 -8.15 -5.19
N VAL A 86 -12.18 -7.37 -4.38
CA VAL A 86 -11.31 -7.87 -3.30
C VAL A 86 -11.92 -7.52 -1.95
N ASP A 87 -12.08 -8.51 -1.08
CA ASP A 87 -12.48 -8.30 0.31
C ASP A 87 -11.21 -8.11 1.14
N VAL A 88 -10.85 -6.88 1.47
CA VAL A 88 -9.57 -6.57 2.14
C VAL A 88 -9.81 -6.03 3.55
N SER A 89 -8.89 -6.34 4.47
CA SER A 89 -8.88 -5.77 5.82
C SER A 89 -8.80 -4.24 5.81
N GLY A 90 -9.23 -3.60 6.89
CA GLY A 90 -9.21 -2.13 7.03
C GLY A 90 -10.31 -1.36 6.29
N VAL A 91 -11.18 -2.03 5.52
CA VAL A 91 -12.38 -1.43 4.90
C VAL A 91 -13.61 -2.29 5.14
N THR A 92 -14.79 -1.65 5.16
CA THR A 92 -16.08 -2.31 5.44
C THR A 92 -16.78 -2.86 4.20
N SER A 93 -16.34 -2.45 3.02
CA SER A 93 -16.94 -2.83 1.74
C SER A 93 -15.86 -3.39 0.80
N PRO A 94 -16.22 -4.36 -0.05
CA PRO A 94 -15.30 -4.90 -1.05
C PRO A 94 -14.80 -3.81 -2.02
N ILE A 95 -13.55 -3.93 -2.45
CA ILE A 95 -12.89 -2.96 -3.33
C ILE A 95 -12.87 -3.49 -4.76
N GLN A 96 -13.36 -2.69 -5.70
CA GLN A 96 -13.28 -3.00 -7.13
C GLN A 96 -11.91 -2.61 -7.70
N VAL A 97 -11.35 -3.51 -8.51
CA VAL A 97 -10.09 -3.29 -9.22
C VAL A 97 -10.28 -3.63 -10.69
N THR A 98 -9.90 -2.72 -11.58
CA THR A 98 -9.83 -3.00 -13.02
C THR A 98 -8.41 -3.37 -13.38
N VAL A 99 -8.22 -4.48 -14.08
CA VAL A 99 -6.90 -5.02 -14.44
C VAL A 99 -6.82 -5.18 -15.95
N GLN A 100 -5.68 -4.82 -16.51
CA GLN A 100 -5.36 -4.99 -17.93
C GLN A 100 -3.94 -5.50 -18.11
N ALA A 101 -3.72 -6.47 -18.99
CA ALA A 101 -2.38 -6.96 -19.33
C ALA A 101 -1.58 -5.90 -20.13
N GLU A 102 -0.30 -5.74 -19.82
CA GLU A 102 0.59 -4.73 -20.43
C GLU A 102 1.55 -5.33 -21.48
N GLY A 103 1.18 -6.46 -22.09
CA GLY A 103 1.93 -7.10 -23.18
C GLY A 103 3.22 -7.83 -22.76
N MET A 104 3.73 -7.62 -21.55
CA MET A 104 4.81 -8.41 -20.95
C MET A 104 4.25 -9.54 -20.09
N PRO A 105 4.83 -10.76 -20.12
CA PRO A 105 4.38 -11.86 -19.29
C PRO A 105 4.35 -11.50 -17.81
N GLY A 106 3.20 -11.69 -17.16
CA GLY A 106 3.05 -11.43 -15.73
C GLY A 106 3.01 -9.95 -15.33
N VAL A 107 2.93 -9.01 -16.28
CA VAL A 107 2.84 -7.58 -15.99
C VAL A 107 1.46 -7.05 -16.36
N PHE A 108 0.85 -6.36 -15.41
CA PHE A 108 -0.47 -5.80 -15.52
C PHE A 108 -0.48 -4.33 -15.10
N ARG A 109 -1.42 -3.58 -15.63
CA ARG A 109 -1.88 -2.34 -15.04
C ARG A 109 -3.12 -2.63 -14.22
N ALA A 110 -3.14 -2.12 -12.99
CA ALA A 110 -4.25 -2.33 -12.07
C ALA A 110 -4.71 -1.00 -11.47
N ASP A 111 -6.00 -0.71 -11.66
CA ASP A 111 -6.67 0.52 -11.25
C ASP A 111 -7.60 0.22 -10.08
N VAL A 112 -7.42 0.93 -8.97
CA VAL A 112 -8.17 0.75 -7.73
C VAL A 112 -8.74 2.08 -7.26
N LEU A 113 -10.01 2.08 -6.87
CA LEU A 113 -10.62 3.24 -6.23
C LEU A 113 -10.14 3.30 -4.78
N MET A 114 -9.46 4.38 -4.41
CA MET A 114 -8.96 4.56 -3.06
C MET A 114 -10.10 4.95 -2.10
N PRO A 115 -10.06 4.52 -0.83
CA PRO A 115 -11.00 4.96 0.19
C PRO A 115 -11.03 6.50 0.30
N GLN A 116 -12.23 7.03 0.53
CA GLN A 116 -12.39 8.46 0.78
C GLN A 116 -11.74 8.82 2.12
N PRO A 117 -11.04 9.96 2.22
CA PRO A 117 -10.54 10.43 3.49
C PRO A 117 -11.70 10.81 4.43
N LEU A 118 -11.51 10.61 5.72
CA LEU A 118 -12.43 11.03 6.79
C LEU A 118 -12.38 12.54 7.03
N GLY A 119 -11.25 13.18 6.68
CA GLY A 119 -11.07 14.62 6.80
C GLY A 119 -9.83 15.09 6.06
N GLN A 120 -9.83 16.35 5.65
CA GLN A 120 -8.67 16.99 5.04
C GLN A 120 -8.68 18.49 5.31
N ASP A 121 -7.51 19.07 5.56
CA ASP A 121 -7.35 20.47 5.92
C ASP A 121 -5.91 20.97 5.74
N GLU A 122 -5.75 22.28 5.57
CA GLU A 122 -4.46 22.94 5.59
C GLU A 122 -3.97 23.13 7.03
N VAL A 123 -2.72 22.74 7.30
CA VAL A 123 -2.08 22.84 8.61
C VAL A 123 -0.65 23.39 8.46
N SER A 124 -0.02 23.71 9.59
CA SER A 124 1.41 24.04 9.61
C SER A 124 2.20 23.07 10.49
N LEU A 125 3.34 22.61 9.97
CA LEU A 125 4.30 21.75 10.65
C LEU A 125 5.61 22.51 10.78
N GLU A 126 5.97 23.00 11.98
CA GLU A 126 7.21 23.78 12.20
C GLU A 126 7.38 24.97 11.21
N GLY A 127 6.28 25.64 10.87
CA GLY A 127 6.27 26.77 9.94
C GLY A 127 6.21 26.38 8.45
N TYR A 128 6.26 25.09 8.13
CA TYR A 128 6.02 24.59 6.77
C TYR A 128 4.51 24.50 6.52
N ALA A 129 4.07 24.88 5.32
CA ALA A 129 2.70 24.63 4.87
C ALA A 129 2.54 23.14 4.57
N ALA A 130 1.50 22.52 5.13
CA ALA A 130 1.21 21.11 4.92
C ALA A 130 -0.29 20.90 4.67
N PHE A 131 -0.62 19.92 3.84
CA PHE A 131 -1.99 19.49 3.62
C PHE A 131 -2.22 18.15 4.30
N ARG A 132 -3.05 18.14 5.33
CA ARG A 132 -3.35 16.95 6.13
C ARG A 132 -4.52 16.19 5.51
N VAL A 133 -4.40 14.87 5.46
CA VAL A 133 -5.44 13.94 4.96
C VAL A 133 -5.57 12.76 5.92
N ASP A 134 -6.73 12.59 6.53
CA ASP A 134 -7.05 11.56 7.52
C ASP A 134 -7.76 10.37 6.84
N PHE A 135 -7.16 9.18 6.89
CA PHE A 135 -7.76 7.94 6.36
C PHE A 135 -8.27 6.98 7.46
N GLY A 136 -8.42 7.45 8.71
CA GLY A 136 -9.03 6.69 9.80
C GLY A 136 -8.14 5.67 10.51
N GLY A 137 -6.98 5.33 9.95
CA GLY A 137 -5.92 4.55 10.62
C GLY A 137 -4.52 5.15 10.39
N ILE A 138 -4.36 5.88 9.29
CA ILE A 138 -3.17 6.67 8.98
C ILE A 138 -3.56 8.09 8.61
N VAL A 139 -2.77 9.07 9.07
CA VAL A 139 -2.85 10.46 8.61
C VAL A 139 -1.64 10.79 7.75
N HIS A 140 -1.88 11.41 6.59
CA HIS A 140 -0.81 11.85 5.70
C HIS A 140 -0.70 13.37 5.71
N TYR A 141 0.53 13.87 5.75
CA TYR A 141 0.85 15.27 5.58
C TYR A 141 1.58 15.45 4.26
N VAL A 142 0.95 16.12 3.29
CA VAL A 142 1.59 16.47 2.02
C VAL A 142 2.30 17.79 2.17
N VAL A 143 3.61 17.79 1.92
CA VAL A 143 4.48 18.97 2.03
C VAL A 143 5.20 19.15 0.71
N GLU A 144 5.00 20.31 0.07
CA GLU A 144 5.71 20.64 -1.16
C GLU A 144 7.14 21.07 -0.81
N GLY A 145 8.12 20.28 -1.24
CA GLY A 145 9.53 20.49 -0.90
C GLY A 145 10.32 19.19 -0.75
N ALA A 146 11.63 19.33 -0.52
CA ALA A 146 12.52 18.21 -0.26
C ALA A 146 12.29 17.61 1.14
N PRO A 147 12.65 16.33 1.34
CA PRO A 147 12.71 15.70 2.66
C PRO A 147 13.37 16.56 3.73
N ASP A 148 12.69 16.72 4.87
CA ASP A 148 13.19 17.44 6.04
C ASP A 148 12.76 16.74 7.34
N GLU A 149 13.74 16.30 8.13
CA GLU A 149 13.54 15.63 9.43
C GLU A 149 12.77 16.49 10.43
N LYS A 150 12.84 17.83 10.32
CA LYS A 150 12.05 18.72 11.19
C LYS A 150 10.56 18.55 10.95
N VAL A 151 10.15 18.41 9.69
CA VAL A 151 8.76 18.20 9.31
C VAL A 151 8.27 16.83 9.80
N ILE A 152 9.12 15.81 9.71
CA ILE A 152 8.83 14.47 10.25
C ILE A 152 8.64 14.54 11.78
N SER A 153 9.56 15.19 12.50
CA SER A 153 9.47 15.38 13.95
C SER A 153 8.22 16.18 14.36
N ALA A 154 7.85 17.19 13.56
CA ALA A 154 6.65 17.98 13.76
C ALA A 154 5.38 17.12 13.59
N ALA A 155 5.32 16.33 12.52
CA ALA A 155 4.20 15.43 12.24
C ALA A 155 4.05 14.40 13.36
N ARG A 156 5.15 13.82 13.84
CA ARG A 156 5.19 12.90 14.99
C ARG A 156 4.64 13.56 16.27
N THR A 157 4.98 14.82 16.51
CA THR A 157 4.50 15.57 17.68
C THR A 157 3.01 15.87 17.57
N GLN A 158 2.55 16.33 16.39
CA GLN A 158 1.15 16.69 16.15
C GLN A 158 0.21 15.48 16.18
N MET A 159 0.71 14.29 15.80
CA MET A 159 0.03 13.00 15.91
C MET A 159 -0.37 12.63 17.34
N GLY A 160 0.45 13.01 18.33
CA GLY A 160 0.22 12.75 19.75
C GLY A 160 -0.29 11.33 20.06
N TYR A 161 0.49 10.28 19.74
CA TYR A 161 0.39 8.85 20.12
C TYR A 161 -0.98 8.12 20.30
N GLY A 162 -2.14 8.74 20.06
CA GLY A 162 -3.43 8.18 20.48
C GLY A 162 -4.61 8.46 19.55
N ARG A 163 -4.46 9.26 18.50
CA ARG A 163 -5.54 9.50 17.52
C ARG A 163 -5.43 8.61 16.27
N TRP A 164 -4.22 8.33 15.80
CA TRP A 164 -3.96 7.53 14.61
C TRP A 164 -2.92 6.46 14.91
N ASP A 165 -3.01 5.32 14.24
CA ASP A 165 -2.07 4.21 14.38
C ASP A 165 -0.76 4.48 13.63
N ALA A 166 -0.79 5.33 12.60
CA ALA A 166 0.36 5.73 11.81
C ALA A 166 0.24 7.17 11.28
N PHE A 167 1.38 7.77 10.92
CA PHE A 167 1.42 8.92 10.01
C PHE A 167 2.33 8.67 8.83
N GLY A 168 2.11 9.43 7.77
CA GLY A 168 3.11 9.64 6.75
C GLY A 168 3.35 11.11 6.44
N VAL A 169 4.56 11.42 5.99
CA VAL A 169 4.94 12.72 5.44
C VAL A 169 5.32 12.52 3.97
N MET A 170 4.54 13.14 3.10
CA MET A 170 4.60 13.01 1.66
C MET A 170 5.32 14.23 1.09
N PHE A 171 6.64 14.12 0.91
CA PHE A 171 7.46 15.20 0.35
C PHE A 171 7.30 15.22 -1.17
N LEU A 172 6.69 16.29 -1.69
CA LEU A 172 6.35 16.44 -3.11
C LEU A 172 7.23 17.50 -3.78
N GLN A 173 8.04 17.08 -4.75
CA GLN A 173 8.89 17.95 -5.55
C GLN A 173 8.49 17.83 -7.03
N GLY A 174 7.59 18.71 -7.47
CA GLY A 174 6.98 18.60 -8.80
C GLY A 174 6.15 17.31 -8.88
N ASP A 175 6.62 16.35 -9.67
CA ASP A 175 6.01 15.03 -9.82
C ASP A 175 6.79 13.91 -9.11
N ARG A 176 7.85 14.23 -8.37
CA ARG A 176 8.56 13.29 -7.49
C ARG A 176 7.93 13.30 -6.10
N LEU A 177 7.59 12.12 -5.60
CA LEU A 177 7.06 11.89 -4.26
C LEU A 177 8.04 11.02 -3.48
N ASP A 178 8.54 11.52 -2.35
CA ASP A 178 9.36 10.77 -1.40
C ASP A 178 8.52 10.52 -0.12
N PRO A 179 7.90 9.34 0.02
CA PRO A 179 7.02 9.03 1.14
C PRO A 179 7.80 8.53 2.37
N TYR A 180 7.60 9.20 3.50
CA TYR A 180 7.98 8.68 4.82
C TYR A 180 6.74 8.20 5.56
N VAL A 181 6.79 7.04 6.21
CA VAL A 181 5.69 6.48 7.00
C VAL A 181 6.22 5.97 8.33
N GLU A 182 5.50 6.24 9.41
CA GLU A 182 5.79 5.73 10.74
C GLU A 182 4.52 5.22 11.42
N VAL A 183 4.60 3.99 11.92
CA VAL A 183 3.54 3.32 12.68
C VAL A 183 3.89 3.37 14.16
N ASN A 184 2.91 3.60 15.02
CA ASN A 184 3.12 3.64 16.46
C ASN A 184 3.81 2.36 16.96
N GLY A 185 4.92 2.53 17.70
CA GLY A 185 5.70 1.42 18.23
C GLY A 185 6.67 0.78 17.23
N VAL A 186 6.75 1.29 15.99
CA VAL A 186 7.69 0.85 14.95
C VAL A 186 8.53 2.05 14.50
N SER A 187 9.79 1.82 14.13
CA SER A 187 10.63 2.87 13.54
C SER A 187 10.07 3.33 12.20
N GLY A 188 10.04 4.64 11.95
CA GLY A 188 9.62 5.16 10.65
C GLY A 188 10.55 4.76 9.51
N MET A 189 9.96 4.68 8.31
CA MET A 189 10.60 4.16 7.11
C MET A 189 10.30 5.03 5.89
N TRP A 190 11.28 5.12 5.00
CA TRP A 190 11.08 5.65 3.65
C TRP A 190 10.52 4.54 2.77
N GLU A 191 9.32 4.73 2.25
CA GLU A 191 8.68 3.73 1.39
C GLU A 191 9.15 3.88 -0.06
N ASN A 192 9.26 2.75 -0.76
CA ASN A 192 9.55 2.77 -2.19
C ASN A 192 8.33 3.18 -3.03
N SER A 193 7.12 2.89 -2.54
CA SER A 193 5.86 3.27 -3.20
C SER A 193 4.71 3.26 -2.20
N CYS A 194 3.99 4.37 -2.11
CA CYS A 194 2.92 4.61 -1.16
C CYS A 194 1.60 4.93 -1.89
N ALA A 195 0.68 3.97 -1.89
CA ALA A 195 -0.64 4.12 -2.50
C ALA A 195 -1.51 5.18 -1.78
N SER A 196 -1.56 5.13 -0.44
CA SER A 196 -2.32 6.08 0.37
C SER A 196 -1.71 7.48 0.34
N GLY A 197 -0.37 7.58 0.34
CA GLY A 197 0.36 8.83 0.15
C GLY A 197 0.10 9.48 -1.22
N SER A 198 0.08 8.68 -2.29
CA SER A 198 -0.33 9.13 -3.63
C SER A 198 -1.77 9.64 -3.64
N SER A 199 -2.67 8.99 -2.90
CA SER A 199 -4.05 9.46 -2.72
C SER A 199 -4.12 10.78 -1.95
N ALA A 200 -3.29 10.97 -0.93
CA ALA A 200 -3.21 12.24 -0.20
C ALA A 200 -2.74 13.40 -1.11
N VAL A 201 -1.75 13.15 -1.99
CA VAL A 201 -1.34 14.12 -3.02
C VAL A 201 -2.50 14.45 -3.95
N ALA A 202 -3.29 13.45 -4.38
CA ALA A 202 -4.48 13.70 -5.19
C ALA A 202 -5.50 14.59 -4.47
N CYS A 203 -5.72 14.41 -3.16
CA CYS A 203 -6.59 15.29 -2.35
C CYS A 203 -6.09 16.74 -2.33
N LEU A 204 -4.79 16.96 -2.14
CA LEU A 204 -4.18 18.30 -2.24
C LEU A 204 -4.43 18.90 -3.64
N LEU A 205 -4.14 18.17 -4.71
CA LEU A 205 -4.32 18.67 -6.07
C LEU A 205 -5.80 18.91 -6.40
N GLN A 206 -6.71 18.08 -5.88
CA GLN A 206 -8.15 18.25 -6.02
C GLN A 206 -8.65 19.54 -5.37
N SER A 207 -8.08 19.95 -4.24
CA SER A 207 -8.42 21.23 -3.58
C SER A 207 -8.13 22.45 -4.47
N ARG A 208 -7.17 22.31 -5.40
CA ARG A 208 -6.75 23.35 -6.35
C ARG A 208 -7.50 23.25 -7.68
N THR A 209 -7.82 22.05 -8.12
CA THR A 209 -8.51 21.80 -9.40
C THR A 209 -9.47 20.61 -9.25
N PRO A 210 -10.79 20.79 -9.47
CA PRO A 210 -11.80 19.77 -9.17
C PRO A 210 -11.64 18.43 -9.91
N LYS A 211 -11.01 18.44 -11.09
CA LYS A 211 -10.75 17.26 -11.91
C LYS A 211 -9.34 17.30 -12.46
N GLY A 212 -8.65 16.16 -12.44
CA GLY A 212 -7.29 16.09 -12.93
C GLY A 212 -6.68 14.71 -12.83
N ARG A 213 -5.41 14.64 -13.22
CA ARG A 213 -4.56 13.46 -13.07
C ARG A 213 -3.13 13.89 -12.79
N ALA A 214 -2.40 13.08 -12.07
CA ALA A 214 -0.97 13.23 -11.83
C ALA A 214 -0.28 11.87 -11.92
N SER A 215 0.96 11.87 -12.40
CA SER A 215 1.85 10.72 -12.29
C SER A 215 2.92 11.07 -11.27
N LEU A 216 3.04 10.25 -10.24
CA LEU A 216 3.92 10.48 -9.09
C LEU A 216 5.07 9.47 -9.16
N ARG A 217 6.26 9.97 -9.50
CA ARG A 217 7.50 9.18 -9.46
C ARG A 217 7.93 9.01 -8.01
N GLN A 218 8.03 7.77 -7.57
CA GLN A 218 8.48 7.38 -6.24
C GLN A 218 9.77 6.56 -6.36
N PRO A 219 10.51 6.30 -5.26
CA PRO A 219 11.80 5.60 -5.34
C PRO A 219 11.72 4.25 -6.05
N GLY A 220 10.63 3.51 -5.88
CA GLY A 220 10.42 2.18 -6.43
C GLY A 220 9.70 2.11 -7.78
N GLY A 221 9.09 3.20 -8.23
CA GLY A 221 8.28 3.20 -9.44
C GLY A 221 7.32 4.39 -9.53
N THR A 222 6.46 4.39 -10.54
CA THR A 222 5.48 5.47 -10.74
C THR A 222 4.07 4.98 -10.48
N LEU A 223 3.30 5.73 -9.70
CA LEU A 223 1.86 5.58 -9.56
C LEU A 223 1.17 6.76 -10.23
N SER A 224 0.06 6.51 -10.92
CA SER A 224 -0.81 7.55 -11.44
C SER A 224 -2.05 7.66 -10.57
N VAL A 225 -2.46 8.89 -10.29
CA VAL A 225 -3.74 9.20 -9.63
C VAL A 225 -4.59 10.05 -10.54
N SER A 226 -5.89 9.80 -10.55
CA SER A 226 -6.87 10.67 -11.19
C SER A 226 -8.05 10.91 -10.28
N TRP A 227 -8.60 12.11 -10.33
CA TRP A 227 -9.72 12.54 -9.52
C TRP A 227 -10.72 13.31 -10.37
N ASP A 228 -12.00 13.11 -10.09
CA ASP A 228 -13.08 13.76 -10.83
C ASP A 228 -14.28 14.20 -9.97
N GLY A 229 -14.09 14.23 -8.65
CA GLY A 229 -15.15 14.49 -7.66
C GLY A 229 -15.85 13.23 -7.14
N ARG A 230 -15.64 12.05 -7.75
CA ARG A 230 -16.20 10.76 -7.27
C ARG A 230 -15.23 9.96 -6.39
N GLY A 231 -13.98 10.41 -6.30
CA GLY A 231 -12.91 9.80 -5.53
C GLY A 231 -11.58 9.83 -6.29
N VAL A 232 -10.60 9.18 -5.70
CA VAL A 232 -9.25 9.04 -6.27
C VAL A 232 -9.11 7.64 -6.86
N LEU A 233 -8.94 7.56 -8.17
CA LEU A 233 -8.54 6.33 -8.85
C LEU A 233 -7.01 6.29 -8.88
N LEU A 234 -6.44 5.27 -8.22
CA LEU A 234 -5.01 4.97 -8.24
C LEU A 234 -4.75 3.91 -9.31
N SER A 235 -3.73 4.12 -10.13
CA SER A 235 -3.32 3.26 -11.22
C SER A 235 -1.82 3.06 -11.20
N GLY A 236 -1.35 1.89 -11.63
CA GLY A 236 0.08 1.65 -11.79
C GLY A 236 0.38 0.22 -12.23
N PRO A 237 1.66 -0.06 -12.55
CA PRO A 237 2.09 -1.41 -12.91
C PRO A 237 2.07 -2.33 -11.68
N VAL A 238 1.79 -3.61 -11.92
CA VAL A 238 1.99 -4.73 -11.02
C VAL A 238 2.68 -5.84 -11.81
N ALA A 239 3.82 -6.31 -11.32
CA ALA A 239 4.49 -7.48 -11.87
C ALA A 239 4.34 -8.68 -10.92
N ILE A 240 3.94 -9.84 -11.45
CA ILE A 240 4.07 -11.12 -10.75
C ILE A 240 5.53 -11.58 -10.89
N VAL A 241 6.24 -11.68 -9.77
CA VAL A 241 7.70 -11.85 -9.76
C VAL A 241 8.07 -13.33 -9.59
N ALA A 242 7.49 -14.01 -8.61
CA ALA A 242 7.80 -15.39 -8.31
C ALA A 242 6.62 -16.10 -7.64
N ARG A 243 6.58 -17.43 -7.74
CA ARG A 243 5.70 -18.30 -6.96
C ARG A 243 6.52 -19.48 -6.44
N GLY A 244 6.24 -19.94 -5.22
CA GLY A 244 6.99 -21.07 -4.67
C GLY A 244 6.58 -21.43 -3.25
N GLU A 245 7.40 -22.24 -2.62
CA GLU A 245 7.27 -22.66 -1.22
C GLU A 245 8.36 -22.01 -0.39
N ALA A 246 8.01 -21.61 0.83
CA ALA A 246 8.90 -21.06 1.83
C ALA A 246 8.92 -21.96 3.07
N PHE A 247 10.12 -22.23 3.59
CA PHE A 247 10.34 -23.01 4.80
C PHE A 247 10.70 -22.06 5.94
N LEU A 248 9.87 -22.06 6.98
CA LEU A 248 9.96 -21.17 8.13
C LEU A 248 10.54 -21.91 9.32
N SER A 249 11.50 -21.28 9.98
CA SER A 249 12.37 -21.82 11.02
C SER A 249 11.95 -21.39 12.43
N GLU A 250 11.31 -20.23 12.59
CA GLU A 250 10.93 -19.70 13.92
C GLU A 250 9.61 -20.31 14.45
N LEU A 251 8.91 -21.11 13.64
CA LEU A 251 7.66 -21.79 14.01
C LEU A 251 7.84 -23.32 13.89
N SER A 252 8.10 -23.96 15.02
CA SER A 252 8.28 -25.42 15.12
C SER A 252 6.97 -26.17 14.83
N TRP A 253 7.08 -27.39 14.33
CA TRP A 253 5.96 -28.23 13.87
C TRP A 253 5.05 -28.78 14.98
N GLU A 254 5.19 -28.36 16.24
CA GLU A 254 4.56 -29.01 17.40
C GLU A 254 3.32 -28.29 17.99
N GLU A 255 2.93 -27.11 17.49
CA GLU A 255 1.78 -26.36 18.09
C GLU A 255 0.44 -26.55 17.35
N ALA A 256 0.36 -27.48 16.40
CA ALA A 256 -0.89 -27.82 15.70
C ALA A 256 -1.31 -29.28 15.94
N GLY A 257 -1.33 -29.68 17.22
CA GLY A 257 -1.97 -30.91 17.69
C GLY A 257 -3.44 -30.70 18.02
#